data_AF-A0A936T8R5-F1
#
_entry.id   AF-A0A936T8R5-F1
#
_cell.length_a   1.000
_cell.length_b   1.000
_cell.length_c   1.000
_cell.angle_alpha   90.00
_cell.angle_beta   90.00
_cell.angle_gamma   90.00
#
_symmetry.space_group_name_H-M   'P 1'
#
loop_
_entity.id
_entity.type
_entity.pdbx_description
1 polymer ?
#
loop_
_entity_poly.entity_id
_entity_poly.type
_entity_poly.pdbx_seq_one_letter_code
_entity_poly.pdbx_strand_id
1 'polypeptide(L)' 'MAGPPRVEWTPEALEQLERIHGFVRHQWNERIAERFLTLVMEFEELILRYPNGLPASPAHPDLRMGPIHRNV' A
#
# COMPACT_ATOMS: atom_id res chain seq x y z
N MET A 1 12.16 6.98 24.18
CA MET A 1 12.74 6.20 23.07
C MET A 1 11.68 6.09 21.99
N ALA A 2 11.93 6.60 20.78
CA ALA A 2 11.00 6.39 19.67
C ALA A 2 11.01 4.90 19.31
N GLY A 3 9.83 4.28 19.22
CA GLY A 3 9.70 2.89 18.77
C GLY A 3 10.15 2.73 17.31
N PRO A 4 10.23 1.49 16.80
CA PRO A 4 10.52 1.28 15.38
C PRO A 4 9.47 2.02 14.51
N PRO A 5 9.89 2.64 13.39
CA PRO A 5 8.96 3.29 12.48
C PRO A 5 7.96 2.23 11.97
N ARG A 6 6.67 2.60 11.94
CA ARG A 6 5.58 1.76 11.47
C ARG A 6 4.71 2.52 10.48
N VAL A 7 4.16 1.81 9.50
CA VAL A 7 3.11 2.37 8.64
C VAL A 7 1.81 2.36 9.43
N GLU A 8 1.10 3.48 9.40
CA GLU A 8 -0.24 3.60 9.97
C GLU A 8 -1.24 3.77 8.84
N TRP A 9 -2.28 2.95 8.85
CA TRP A 9 -3.37 3.00 7.89
C TRP A 9 -4.56 3.74 8.50
N THR A 10 -5.19 4.59 7.70
CA THR A 10 -6.49 5.15 8.09
C THR A 10 -7.58 4.07 8.00
N PRO A 11 -8.68 4.18 8.76
CA PRO A 11 -9.81 3.25 8.65
C PRO A 11 -10.34 3.12 7.23
N GLU A 12 -10.42 4.23 6.50
CA GLU A 12 -10.91 4.26 5.11
C GLU A 12 -9.98 3.50 4.17
N ALA A 13 -8.67 3.60 4.38
CA ALA A 13 -7.68 2.90 3.56
C ALA A 13 -7.72 1.38 3.81
N LEU A 14 -7.97 0.94 5.04
CA LEU A 14 -8.20 -0.48 5.36
C LEU A 14 -9.47 -1.01 4.69
N GLU A 15 -10.56 -0.25 4.73
CA GLU A 15 -11.81 -0.63 4.06
C GLU A 15 -11.62 -0.74 2.53
N GLN A 16 -10.89 0.21 1.93
CA GLN A 16 -10.57 0.16 0.51
C GLN A 16 -9.70 -1.05 0.15
N LEU A 17 -8.70 -1.35 0.98
CA LEU A 17 -7.85 -2.52 0.80
C LEU A 17 -8.66 -3.82 0.83
N GLU A 18 -9.59 -3.96 1.79
CA GLU A 18 -10.48 -5.11 1.89
C GLU A 18 -11.39 -5.24 0.65
N ARG A 19 -11.95 -4.13 0.17
CA ARG A 19 -12.77 -4.11 -1.06
C ARG A 19 -11.98 -4.57 -2.29
N ILE A 20 -10.75 -4.07 -2.47
CA ILE A 20 -9.88 -4.47 -3.59
C ILE A 20 -9.52 -5.95 -3.46
N HIS A 21 -9.13 -6.42 -2.27
CA HIS A 21 -8.83 -7.82 -2.02
C HIS A 21 -10.03 -8.73 -2.34
N GLY A 22 -11.23 -8.36 -1.87
CA GLY A 22 -12.47 -9.07 -2.16
C GLY A 22 -12.78 -9.13 -3.66
N PHE A 23 -12.58 -8.03 -4.38
CA PHE A 23 -12.73 -7.98 -5.83
C PHE A 23 -11.73 -8.90 -6.54
N VAL A 24 -10.45 -8.84 -6.18
CA VAL A 24 -9.40 -9.67 -6.78
C VAL A 24 -9.68 -11.16 -6.55
N ARG A 25 -10.08 -11.52 -5.33
CA ARG A 25 -10.48 -12.89 -4.98
C ARG A 25 -11.65 -13.37 -5.84
N HIS A 26 -12.67 -12.53 -6.02
CA HIS A 26 -13.87 -12.87 -6.78
C HIS A 26 -13.61 -12.98 -8.29
N GLN A 27 -12.83 -12.06 -8.86
CA GLN A 27 -12.57 -12.03 -10.31
C GLN A 27 -11.53 -13.06 -10.77
N TRP A 28 -10.53 -13.34 -9.93
CA TRP A 28 -9.49 -14.31 -10.24
C TRP A 28 -9.59 -15.53 -9.33
N ASN A 29 -8.93 -15.50 -8.17
CA ASN A 29 -8.95 -16.55 -7.16
C ASN A 29 -8.18 -16.13 -5.91
N GLU A 30 -8.26 -16.95 -4.85
CA GLU A 30 -7.57 -16.74 -3.57
C GLU A 30 -6.07 -16.50 -3.73
N ARG A 31 -5.38 -17.31 -4.55
CA ARG A 31 -3.93 -17.20 -4.73
C ARG A 31 -3.50 -15.84 -5.28
N ILE A 32 -4.28 -15.26 -6.20
CA ILE A 32 -3.99 -13.92 -6.74
C ILE A 32 -4.31 -12.84 -5.69
N ALA A 33 -5.34 -13.03 -4.87
CA ALA A 33 -5.69 -12.12 -3.79
C ALA A 33 -4.62 -12.08 -2.68
N GLU A 34 -4.11 -13.24 -2.26
CA GLU A 34 -2.98 -13.35 -1.33
C GLU A 34 -1.73 -12.65 -1.90
N ARG A 35 -1.43 -12.87 -3.18
CA ARG A 35 -0.30 -12.21 -3.85
C ARG A 35 -0.46 -10.69 -3.90
N PHE A 36 -1.68 -10.18 -4.03
CA PHE A 36 -1.94 -8.75 -3.94
C PHE A 36 -1.59 -8.21 -2.54
N LEU A 37 -1.97 -8.91 -1.46
CA LEU A 37 -1.58 -8.52 -0.11
C LEU A 37 -0.06 -8.54 0.10
N THR A 38 0.64 -9.52 -0.47
CA THR A 38 2.11 -9.53 -0.46
C THR A 38 2.70 -8.27 -1.11
N LEU A 39 2.17 -7.82 -2.24
CA LEU A 39 2.62 -6.57 -2.89
C LEU A 39 2.39 -5.33 -2.02
N VAL A 40 1.28 -5.30 -1.28
CA VAL A 40 0.99 -4.21 -0.33
C VAL A 40 2.01 -4.20 0.81
N MET A 41 2.33 -5.36 1.37
CA MET A 41 3.37 -5.48 2.42
C MET A 41 4.76 -5.07 1.91
N GLU A 42 5.16 -5.51 0.71
CA GLU A 42 6.43 -5.09 0.08
C GLU A 42 6.47 -3.58 -0.14
N PHE A 43 5.35 -2.97 -0.50
CA PHE A 43 5.24 -1.52 -0.64
C PHE A 43 5.37 -0.79 0.71
N GLU A 44 4.77 -1.30 1.78
CA GLU A 44 4.94 -0.75 3.13
C GLU A 44 6.42 -0.73 3.56
N GLU A 45 7.16 -1.81 3.29
CA GLU A 45 8.59 -1.89 3.57
C GLU A 45 9.38 -0.80 2.81
N LEU A 46 9.01 -0.54 1.55
CA LEU A 46 9.59 0.53 0.75
C LEU A 46 9.32 1.90 1.37
N ILE A 47 8.09 2.16 1.82
CA ILE A 47 7.73 3.43 2.48
C ILE A 47 8.52 3.62 3.78
N LEU A 48 8.67 2.57 4.58
CA LEU A 48 9.47 2.62 5.81
C LEU A 48 10.94 2.93 5.51
N ARG A 49 11.48 2.37 4.43
CA ARG A 49 12.87 2.58 4.02
C ARG A 49 13.11 3.94 3.38
N TYR A 50 12.15 4.43 2.60
CA TYR A 50 12.24 5.69 1.86
C TYR A 50 10.96 6.54 1.98
N PRO A 51 10.67 7.14 3.15
CA PRO A 51 9.42 7.90 3.35
C PRO A 51 9.22 9.08 2.39
N ASN A 52 10.33 9.63 1.88
CA ASN A 52 10.33 10.73 0.92
C ASN A 52 10.70 10.30 -0.51
N GLY A 53 10.76 8.98 -0.79
CA GLY A 53 11.20 8.43 -2.06
C GLY A 53 10.19 8.55 -3.20
N LEU A 54 8.92 8.80 -2.88
CA LEU A 54 7.83 8.94 -3.86
C LEU A 54 7.56 10.40 -4.23
N PRO A 55 7.13 10.69 -5.47
CA PRO A 55 6.77 12.04 -5.88
C PRO A 55 5.60 12.60 -5.06
N ALA A 56 5.64 13.91 -4.79
CA ALA A 56 4.53 14.63 -4.18
C ALA A 56 3.35 14.71 -5.16
N SER A 57 2.13 14.72 -4.63
CA SER A 57 0.93 14.92 -5.45
C SER A 57 0.85 16.37 -5.94
N PRO A 58 0.61 16.61 -7.24
CA PRO A 58 0.40 17.97 -7.77
C PRO A 58 -0.84 18.66 -7.18
N ALA A 59 -1.87 17.88 -6.82
CA ALA A 59 -3.13 18.40 -6.27
C ALA A 59 -3.09 18.57 -4.74
N HIS A 60 -2.28 17.75 -4.05
CA HIS A 60 -2.18 17.72 -2.59
C HIS A 60 -0.70 17.63 -2.19
N PRO A 61 0.03 18.77 -2.08
CA PRO A 61 1.49 18.79 -1.90
C PRO A 61 2.01 18.11 -0.64
N ASP A 62 1.14 17.93 0.35
CA ASP A 62 1.35 17.21 1.61
C ASP A 62 1.26 15.69 1.46
N LEU A 63 0.72 15.20 0.34
CA LEU A 63 0.60 13.79 0.02
C LEU A 63 1.65 13.35 -1.01
N ARG A 64 2.03 12.08 -0.96
CA ARG A 64 2.89 11.43 -1.96
C ARG A 64 2.15 10.30 -2.64
N MET A 65 2.48 10.05 -3.91
CA MET A 65 1.81 9.03 -4.72
C MET A 65 2.81 7.98 -5.18
N GLY A 66 2.44 6.72 -5.05
CA GLY A 66 3.23 5.59 -5.52
C GLY A 66 2.32 4.48 -6.04
N PRO A 67 2.63 3.89 -7.20
CA PRO A 67 1.93 2.70 -7.67
C PRO A 67 2.35 1.48 -6.85
N ILE A 68 1.39 0.63 -6.47
CA ILE A 68 1.69 -0.68 -5.87
C ILE A 68 1.82 -1.69 -7.01
N HIS A 69 3.05 -2.06 -7.35
CA HIS A 69 3.34 -3.08 -8.36
C HIS A 69 4.72 -3.68 -8.14
N ARG A 70 5.00 -4.77 -8.87
CA ARG A 70 6.19 -5.61 -8.69
C ARG A 70 7.51 -5.02 -9.22
N ASN A 71 7.46 -3.94 -9.98
CA ASN A 71 8.61 -3.40 -10.73
C ASN A 71 8.88 -1.95 -10.32
N VAL A 72 9.31 -1.74 -9.08
CA VAL A 72 9.80 -0.42 -8.65
C VAL A 72 11.15 -0.12 -9.29
#